data_AF-A0A7W1T331-F1
#
_entry.id   AF-A0A7W1T331-F1
#
_cell.length_a   1.000
_cell.length_b   1.000
_cell.length_c   1.000
_cell.angle_alpha   90.00
_cell.angle_beta   90.00
_cell.angle_gamma   90.00
#
_symmetry.space_group_name_H-M   'P 1'
#
loop_
_entity.id
_entity.type
_entity.pdbx_description
1 polymer ?
#
loop_
_entity_poly.entity_id
_entity_poly.type
_entity_poly.pdbx_seq_one_letter_code
_entity_poly.pdbx_strand_id
1 'polypeptide(L)' 'MRPFRTWSDGQNHAPSLINTDRNPSYGDAIRRLKKSQMLAASVDDRQVKYLNNQLA' A
#
# COMPACT_ATOMS: atom_id res chain seq x y z
N MET A 1 -4.58 25.35 3.33
CA MET A 1 -4.01 24.03 3.01
C MET A 1 -4.02 23.17 4.27
N ARG A 2 -4.62 21.98 4.26
CA ARG A 2 -4.58 21.06 5.41
C ARG A 2 -3.29 20.23 5.31
N PRO A 3 -2.45 20.17 6.35
CA PRO A 3 -1.27 19.30 6.33
C PRO A 3 -1.72 17.83 6.23
N PHE A 4 -0.93 17.02 5.52
CA PHE A 4 -1.13 15.57 5.46
C PHE A 4 -1.18 15.04 6.89
N ARG A 5 -2.30 14.40 7.24
CA ARG A 5 -2.55 13.82 8.56
C ARG A 5 -1.39 12.91 8.94
N THR A 6 -0.56 13.33 9.90
CA THR A 6 0.45 12.46 10.50
C THR A 6 -0.26 11.45 11.37
N TRP A 7 0.06 10.18 11.17
CA TRP A 7 -0.42 9.06 11.99
C TRP A 7 0.17 9.19 13.39
N SER A 8 -0.50 9.94 14.24
CA SER A 8 -0.14 10.09 15.64
C SER A 8 -1.42 10.04 16.43
N ASP A 9 -1.89 8.82 16.72
CA ASP A 9 -2.71 8.48 17.88
C ASP A 9 -2.94 6.97 17.91
N GLY A 10 -2.40 6.31 18.95
CA GLY A 10 -2.85 5.01 19.45
C GLY A 10 -2.62 3.79 18.55
N GLN A 11 -1.49 3.10 18.77
CA GLN A 11 -1.09 1.84 18.13
C GLN A 11 -0.75 1.96 16.63
N ASN A 12 0.51 2.32 16.36
CA ASN A 12 1.14 2.27 15.04
C ASN A 12 1.31 0.82 14.57
N HIS A 13 0.22 0.14 14.22
CA HIS A 13 0.29 -1.11 13.44
C HIS A 13 0.57 -0.74 11.99
N ALA A 14 1.82 -0.33 11.72
CA ALA A 14 2.30 -0.31 10.35
C ALA A 14 2.07 -1.72 9.77
N PRO A 15 1.34 -1.83 8.65
CA PRO A 15 1.02 -3.15 8.11
C PRO A 15 2.32 -3.84 7.71
N SER A 16 2.51 -5.09 8.10
CA SER A 16 3.63 -5.91 7.64
C SER A 16 3.43 -6.40 6.21
N LEU A 17 2.17 -6.46 5.74
CA LEU A 17 1.79 -6.97 4.42
C LEU A 17 0.66 -6.12 3.82
N ILE A 18 0.76 -5.80 2.53
CA ILE A 18 -0.31 -5.18 1.75
C ILE A 18 -0.77 -6.14 0.66
N ASN A 19 -2.09 -6.36 0.57
CA ASN A 19 -2.68 -7.10 -0.54
C ASN A 19 -3.10 -6.12 -1.65
N THR A 20 -2.68 -6.39 -2.88
CA THR A 20 -3.11 -5.67 -4.08
C THR A 20 -3.87 -6.59 -5.02
N ASP A 21 -4.65 -6.04 -5.95
CA ASP A 21 -5.17 -6.85 -7.05
C ASP A 21 -4.03 -7.20 -8.05
N ARG A 22 -4.33 -8.02 -9.07
CA ARG A 22 -3.33 -8.46 -10.07
C ARG A 22 -3.04 -7.44 -11.17
N ASN A 23 -3.38 -6.17 -10.99
CA ASN A 23 -3.04 -5.12 -11.95
C ASN A 23 -1.51 -4.88 -11.93
N PRO A 24 -0.83 -4.96 -13.09
CA PRO A 24 0.62 -4.80 -13.18
C PRO A 24 1.12 -3.42 -12.71
N SER A 25 0.27 -2.40 -12.72
CA SER A 25 0.64 -1.04 -12.29
C SER A 25 0.99 -0.91 -10.80
N TYR A 26 0.50 -1.82 -9.94
CA TYR A 26 0.79 -1.75 -8.51
C TYR A 26 2.26 -1.97 -8.17
N GLY A 27 2.97 -2.84 -8.90
CA GLY A 27 4.38 -3.12 -8.61
C GLY A 27 5.24 -1.85 -8.69
N ASP A 28 4.99 -1.02 -9.70
CA ASP A 28 5.69 0.25 -9.86
C ASP A 28 5.25 1.29 -8.83
N ALA A 29 3.96 1.34 -8.49
CA ALA A 29 3.44 2.24 -7.46
C ALA A 29 4.04 1.93 -6.08
N ILE A 30 4.08 0.65 -5.67
CA ILE A 30 4.65 0.21 -4.40
C ILE A 30 6.15 0.52 -4.35
N ARG A 31 6.89 0.28 -5.45
CA ARG A 31 8.31 0.64 -5.52
C ARG A 31 8.54 2.13 -5.31
N ARG A 32 7.70 2.98 -5.91
CA ARG A 32 7.76 4.44 -5.72
C ARG A 32 7.45 4.84 -4.28
N LEU A 33 6.46 4.22 -3.64
CA LEU A 33 6.10 4.47 -2.24
C LEU A 33 7.23 4.07 -1.27
N LYS A 34 7.88 2.93 -1.51
CA LYS A 34 9.07 2.51 -0.74
C LYS A 34 10.22 3.49 -0.93
N LYS A 35 10.46 3.93 -2.16
CA LYS A 35 11.51 4.92 -2.48
C LYS A 35 11.26 6.29 -1.86
N SER A 36 10.00 6.74 -1.80
CA SER A 36 9.61 8.02 -1.18
C SER A 36 9.47 7.95 0.35
N GLN A 37 9.79 6.81 0.96
CA GLN A 37 9.65 6.55 2.41
C GLN A 37 8.20 6.71 2.93
N MET A 38 7.21 6.69 2.04
CA MET A 38 5.79 6.68 2.41
C MET A 38 5.31 5.28 2.80
N LEU A 39 6.01 4.24 2.34
CA LEU A 39 5.82 2.86 2.73
C LEU A 39 7.15 2.31 3.26
N ALA A 40 7.13 1.66 4.43
CA ALA A 40 8.34 1.08 4.97
C ALA A 40 8.89 -0.03 4.04
N ALA A 41 10.21 -0.09 3.90
CA ALA A 41 10.86 -1.06 3.02
C ALA A 41 10.62 -2.51 3.47
N SER A 42 10.35 -2.71 4.76
CA SER A 42 10.02 -4.00 5.38
C SER A 42 8.59 -4.47 5.14
N VAL A 43 7.74 -3.67 4.49
CA VAL A 43 6.36 -4.07 4.19
C VAL A 43 6.38 -4.95 2.94
N ASP A 44 5.89 -6.17 3.09
CA ASP A 44 5.69 -7.09 1.99
C ASP A 44 4.45 -6.71 1.17
N ASP A 45 4.43 -7.10 -0.10
CA ASP A 45 3.28 -6.95 -0.97
C ASP A 45 2.88 -8.28 -1.63
N ARG A 46 1.58 -8.57 -1.66
CA ARG A 46 1.02 -9.78 -2.25
C ARG A 46 -0.11 -9.43 -3.21
N GLN A 47 0.02 -9.86 -4.46
CA GLN A 47 -1.07 -9.75 -5.42
C GLN A 47 -2.07 -10.89 -5.20
N VAL A 48 -3.34 -10.54 -5.02
CA VAL A 48 -4.46 -11.44 -4.77
C VAL A 48 -5.53 -11.24 -5.83
N LYS A 49 -6.12 -12.32 -6.34
CA LYS A 49 -7.28 -12.24 -7.22
C LYS A 49 -8.54 -12.06 -6.38
N TYR A 50 -9.06 -10.84 -6.29
CA TYR A 50 -10.38 -10.63 -5.72
C TYR A 50 -11.45 -11.15 -6.69
N LEU A 51 -12.38 -11.96 -6.18
CA LEU A 51 -13.50 -12.49 -6.97
C LEU A 51 -14.45 -11.39 -7.48
N ASN A 52 -14.39 -10.19 -6.88
CA ASN A 52 -15.24 -9.04 -7.19
C ASN A 52 -14.65 -8.06 -8.22
N ASN A 53 -13.53 -8.40 -8.88
CA ASN A 53 -12.95 -7.56 -9.93
C ASN A 53 -13.74 -7.73 -11.25
N GLN A 54 -15.00 -7.30 -11.27
CA GLN A 54 -15.75 -7.07 -12.50
C GLN A 54 -15.20 -5.77 -13.11
N LEU A 55 -14.23 -5.89 -14.01
CA LEU A 55 -13.89 -4.79 -14.92
C LEU A 55 -15.09 -4.68 -15.88
N ALA A 56 -16.01 -3.77 -15.58
CA ALA A 56 -17.10 -3.39 -16.47
C ALA A 56 -16.54 -2.60 -17.66
#